data_AF-A0A645ILJ3-F1
#
_entry.id   AF-A0A645ILJ3-F1
#
_cell.length_a   1.000
_cell.length_b   1.000
_cell.length_c   1.000
_cell.angle_alpha   90.00
_cell.angle_beta   90.00
_cell.angle_gamma   90.00
#
_symmetry.space_group_name_H-M   'P 1'
#
loop_
_entity.id
_entity.type
_entity.pdbx_description
1 polymer ?
#
loop_
_entity_poly.entity_id
_entity_poly.type
_entity_poly.pdbx_seq_one_letter_code
_entity_poly.pdbx_strand_id
1 'polypeptide(L)'
;MQQATGDTVTLKSEEKHWLYEVADGAARNHESKESNCDFTVGLIQEFLAWAGGGKFYRVKESACRNNGAACCTFVIDKFPLE
;
A
#
# COMPACT_ATOMS: atom_id res chain seq x y z
N MET A 1 10.62 7.48 -26.73
CA MET A 1 10.28 6.48 -25.70
C MET A 1 9.51 7.22 -24.61
N GLN A 2 8.20 7.02 -24.52
CA GLN A 2 7.36 7.75 -23.55
C GLN A 2 7.57 7.13 -22.16
N GLN A 3 8.25 7.85 -21.26
CA GLN A 3 8.24 7.56 -19.84
C GLN A 3 6.83 7.81 -19.31
N ALA A 4 6.19 6.78 -18.78
CA ALA A 4 4.94 6.93 -18.07
C ALA A 4 5.22 7.62 -16.73
N THR A 5 4.76 8.86 -16.58
CA THR A 5 4.83 9.64 -15.34
C THR A 5 3.66 9.27 -14.44
N GLY A 6 3.78 8.19 -13.67
CA GLY A 6 2.75 7.79 -12.71
C GLY A 6 3.17 6.60 -11.85
N ASP A 7 2.63 6.48 -10.63
CA ASP A 7 2.79 5.29 -9.79
C ASP A 7 2.14 4.07 -10.49
N THR A 8 2.93 3.02 -10.74
CA THR A 8 2.41 1.74 -11.24
C THR A 8 1.85 0.91 -10.09
N VAL A 9 0.53 0.78 -10.03
CA VAL A 9 -0.16 0.02 -8.99
C VAL A 9 -0.58 -1.35 -9.54
N THR A 10 -0.21 -2.41 -8.84
CA THR A 10 -0.64 -3.79 -9.11
C THR A 10 -1.40 -4.34 -7.92
N LEU A 11 -2.56 -4.94 -8.16
CA LEU A 11 -3.34 -5.63 -7.15
C LEU A 11 -3.33 -7.13 -7.44
N LYS A 12 -2.77 -7.93 -6.52
CA LYS A 12 -2.85 -9.39 -6.57
C LYS A 12 -3.85 -9.86 -5.52
N SER A 13 -4.68 -10.82 -5.90
CA SER A 13 -5.65 -11.42 -4.99
C SER A 13 -5.21 -12.83 -4.59
N GLU A 14 -5.03 -13.05 -3.30
CA GLU A 14 -4.76 -14.37 -2.72
C GLU A 14 -5.99 -14.88 -1.97
N GLU A 15 -5.95 -16.04 -1.33
CA GLU A 15 -7.12 -16.62 -0.65
C GLU A 15 -7.61 -15.73 0.50
N LYS A 16 -6.71 -15.28 1.39
CA LYS A 16 -7.05 -14.54 2.62
C LYS A 16 -6.72 -13.06 2.56
N HIS A 17 -5.86 -12.65 1.62
CA HIS A 17 -5.32 -11.30 1.56
C HIS A 17 -5.35 -10.76 0.12
N TRP A 18 -5.34 -9.43 0.00
CA TRP A 18 -4.92 -8.75 -1.22
C TRP A 18 -3.50 -8.20 -1.02
N LEU A 19 -2.68 -8.29 -2.07
CA LEU A 19 -1.39 -7.63 -2.14
C LEU A 19 -1.53 -6.42 -3.04
N TYR A 20 -1.37 -5.23 -2.48
CA TYR A 20 -1.35 -3.97 -3.19
C TYR A 20 0.11 -3.54 -3.34
N GLU A 21 0.62 -3.58 -4.56
CA GLU A 21 2.02 -3.27 -4.88
C GLU A 21 2.07 -1.94 -5.62
N VAL A 22 2.92 -1.03 -5.15
CA VAL A 22 3.18 0.27 -5.78
C VAL A 22 4.63 0.29 -6.24
N ALA A 23 4.81 0.06 -7.55
CA ALA A 23 6.07 0.19 -8.26
C ALA A 23 6.13 1.56 -8.94
N ASP A 24 7.35 2.05 -9.23
CA ASP A 24 7.67 3.24 -10.05
C ASP A 24 6.69 4.41 -10.01
N GLY A 25 7.10 5.53 -9.39
CA GLY A 25 6.39 6.81 -9.45
C GLY A 25 7.19 7.91 -8.77
N ALA A 26 6.64 9.13 -8.70
CA ALA A 26 7.36 10.33 -8.30
C ALA A 26 8.21 10.08 -7.05
N ALA A 27 9.50 10.37 -7.14
CA ALA A 27 10.48 10.12 -6.09
C ALA A 27 9.92 10.56 -4.73
N ARG A 28 9.61 9.58 -3.86
CA ARG A 28 9.28 9.88 -2.47
C ARG A 28 10.56 10.36 -1.83
N ASN A 29 10.54 11.57 -1.24
CA ASN A 29 11.72 12.18 -0.66
C ASN A 29 12.41 11.21 0.30
N HIS A 30 13.58 10.73 -0.11
CA HIS A 30 14.41 9.73 0.59
C HIS A 30 15.10 10.30 1.84
N GLU A 31 14.73 11.53 2.25
CA GLU A 31 15.36 12.24 3.36
C GLU A 31 14.79 11.84 4.72
N SER A 32 13.66 11.12 4.74
CA SER A 32 13.03 10.66 5.98
C SER A 32 13.54 9.27 6.39
N LYS A 33 14.40 9.24 7.42
CA LYS A 33 14.84 8.00 8.08
C LYS A 33 13.71 7.19 8.72
N GLU A 34 12.57 7.82 8.98
CA GLU A 34 11.46 7.22 9.74
C GLU A 34 10.17 7.03 8.91
N SER A 35 10.12 7.51 7.67
CA SER A 35 8.86 7.46 6.91
C SER A 35 8.72 6.16 6.12
N ASN A 36 8.25 5.14 6.83
CA ASN A 36 7.49 4.04 6.23
C ASN A 36 6.24 4.61 5.53
N CYS A 37 5.58 3.85 4.66
CA CYS A 37 4.42 4.37 3.91
C CYS A 37 3.14 4.44 4.78
N ASP A 38 3.23 4.98 5.99
CA ASP A 38 2.16 5.05 6.99
C ASP A 38 0.96 5.86 6.48
N PHE A 39 1.21 6.94 5.73
CA PHE A 39 0.14 7.68 5.07
C PHE A 39 -0.66 6.80 4.11
N THR A 40 0.03 5.98 3.30
CA THR A 40 -0.64 5.05 2.37
C THR A 40 -1.41 3.97 3.13
N VAL A 41 -0.84 3.44 4.22
CA VAL A 41 -1.54 2.48 5.09
C VAL A 41 -2.85 3.10 5.61
N GLY A 42 -2.79 4.29 6.21
CA GLY A 42 -3.96 4.97 6.76
C GLY A 42 -5.00 5.32 5.69
N LEU A 43 -4.56 5.77 4.51
CA LEU A 43 -5.44 6.05 3.38
C LEU A 43 -6.22 4.80 2.93
N ILE A 44 -5.54 3.66 2.80
CA ILE A 44 -6.19 2.40 2.42
C ILE A 44 -7.15 1.94 3.53
N GLN A 45 -6.77 2.06 4.80
CA GLN A 45 -7.62 1.70 5.94
C GLN A 45 -8.92 2.51 5.96
N GLU A 46 -8.83 3.83 5.80
CA GLU A 46 -10.01 4.71 5.79
C GLU A 46 -10.90 4.42 4.59
N PHE A 47 -10.32 4.19 3.40
CA PHE A 47 -11.09 3.78 2.22
C PHE A 47 -11.85 2.47 2.46
N LEU A 48 -11.21 1.47 3.06
CA LEU A 48 -11.83 0.18 3.37
C LEU A 48 -12.88 0.30 4.47
N ALA A 49 -12.67 1.16 5.46
CA ALA A 49 -13.67 1.46 6.48
C ALA A 49 -14.91 2.08 5.84
N TRP A 50 -14.74 3.06 4.94
CA TRP A 50 -15.85 3.65 4.19
C TRP A 50 -16.57 2.61 3.32
N ALA A 51 -15.82 1.84 2.52
CA ALA A 51 -16.39 0.84 1.60
C ALA A 51 -17.03 -0.36 2.31
N GLY A 52 -16.51 -0.74 3.48
CA GLY A 52 -16.94 -1.89 4.27
C GLY A 52 -17.98 -1.60 5.35
N GLY A 53 -18.57 -0.41 5.35
CA GLY A 53 -19.64 -0.03 6.29
C GLY A 53 -19.15 0.25 7.71
N GLY A 54 -17.99 0.87 7.86
CA GLY A 54 -17.37 1.24 9.13
C GLY A 54 -16.54 0.14 9.80
N LYS A 55 -16.40 -1.03 9.16
CA LYS A 55 -15.60 -2.14 9.69
C LYS A 55 -14.11 -1.89 9.52
N PHE A 56 -13.32 -2.37 10.47
CA PHE A 56 -11.87 -2.22 10.43
C PHE A 56 -11.21 -3.36 9.64
N TYR A 57 -10.57 -3.04 8.52
CA TYR A 57 -9.76 -3.98 7.75
C TYR A 57 -8.29 -3.78 8.08
N ARG A 58 -7.59 -4.86 8.39
CA ARG A 58 -6.15 -4.79 8.65
C ARG A 58 -5.40 -4.52 7.35
N VAL A 59 -4.60 -3.46 7.37
CA VAL A 59 -3.66 -3.11 6.30
C VAL A 59 -2.28 -3.01 6.93
N LYS A 60 -1.27 -3.60 6.31
CA LYS A 60 0.11 -3.53 6.76
C LYS A 60 1.06 -3.37 5.59
N GLU A 61 2.05 -2.49 5.71
CA GLU A 61 3.21 -2.48 4.82
C GLU A 61 4.11 -3.70 5.12
N SER A 62 4.34 -4.55 4.12
CA SER A 62 5.25 -5.70 4.21
C SER A 62 6.62 -5.43 3.59
N ALA A 63 6.70 -4.53 2.61
CA ALA A 63 7.93 -4.10 1.97
C ALA A 63 7.85 -2.62 1.60
N CYS A 64 8.98 -1.90 1.66
CA CYS A 64 9.04 -0.48 1.37
C CYS A 64 10.27 -0.13 0.54
N ARG A 65 10.10 0.73 -0.48
CA ARG A 65 11.21 1.29 -1.27
C ARG A 65 12.20 2.08 -0.41
N ASN A 66 11.72 2.77 0.63
CA ASN A 66 12.58 3.48 1.57
C ASN A 66 13.54 2.54 2.33
N ASN A 67 13.16 1.26 2.47
CA ASN A 67 13.95 0.22 3.12
C ASN A 67 14.75 -0.64 2.10
N GLY A 68 14.88 -0.18 0.86
CA GLY A 68 15.66 -0.86 -0.19
C GLY A 68 14.90 -1.93 -0.98
N ALA A 69 13.58 -2.08 -0.78
CA ALA A 69 12.77 -2.98 -1.62
C ALA A 69 12.55 -2.39 -3.02
N ALA A 70 12.29 -3.25 -4.02
CA ALA A 70 12.02 -2.82 -5.39
C ALA A 70 10.70 -2.02 -5.52
N CYS A 71 9.70 -2.35 -4.68
CA CYS A 71 8.40 -1.69 -4.64
C CYS A 71 7.88 -1.63 -3.20
N CYS A 72 6.87 -0.80 -2.96
CA CYS A 72 6.13 -0.81 -1.70
C CYS A 72 5.01 -1.83 -1.80
N THR A 73 4.91 -2.76 -0.85
CA THR A 73 3.89 -3.81 -0.82
C THR A 73 3.06 -3.67 0.44
N PHE A 74 1.75 -3.65 0.26
CA PHE A 74 0.77 -3.59 1.33
C PHE A 74 -0.07 -4.85 1.31
N VAL A 75 -0.17 -5.51 2.47
CA VAL A 75 -1.01 -6.69 2.69
C VAL A 75 -2.32 -6.20 3.31
N ILE A 76 -3.44 -6.53 2.66
CA ILE A 76 -4.78 -6.15 3.09
C ILE A 76 -5.54 -7.44 3.40
N ASP A 77 -6.03 -7.58 4.64
CA ASP A 77 -6.88 -8.72 4.99
C ASP A 77 -8.24 -8.57 4.32
N LYS A 78 -8.74 -9.65 3.70
CA LYS A 78 -10.07 -9.65 3.03
C LYS A 78 -11.23 -9.62 4.02
N PHE A 79 -10.97 -10.06 5.24
CA PHE A 79 -11.96 -10.12 6.30
C PHE A 79 -11.65 -9.03 7.32
N PRO A 80 -12.65 -8.22 7.71
CA PRO A 80 -12.47 -7.23 8.75
C PRO A 80 -12.24 -7.90 10.11
N LEU A 81 -11.62 -7.17 11.03
CA LEU A 81 -11.55 -7.57 12.44
C LEU A 81 -12.94 -7.49 13.08
N GLU A 82 -13.17 -8.33 14.09
CA GLU A 82 -14.39 -8.33 14.92
C GLU A 82 -14.48 -7.11 15.85
#